data_AF-A0A3D3LBC4-F1
#
_entry.id   AF-A0A3D3LBC4-F1
#
_cell.length_a   1.000
_cell.length_b   1.000
_cell.length_c   1.000
_cell.angle_alpha   90.00
_cell.angle_beta   90.00
_cell.angle_gamma   90.00
#
_symmetry.space_group_name_H-M   'P 1'
#
loop_
_entity.id
_entity.type
_entity.pdbx_description
1 polymer ?
#
loop_
_entity_poly.entity_id
_entity_poly.type
_entity_poly.pdbx_seq_one_letter_code
_entity_poly.pdbx_strand_id
1 'polypeptide(L)'
;MKPNDLIRLGVPQGAAIQSGMDFIAKFMAQGGDAARLEEELGAIIAKPEAFLGDPLREVFARDLYAPAYKQRDVLAPWAQWGSGIDAQAVRQMANACALPVAVAGALMPDAHVGYGLPIGGVLATEGCVIPYAVGVDIACRMRLSVYDRKAGTIAGQNDRLANILESETCFGMGGAFKEKRQHEVMDEDWSVSPITRRFKDKAYAQLGSSGSGNHFVEFGAFDVDAEQSAALKESGFDLPPGDYLALLSHSGSRGTGAQVCQHYSRIAMDRRYDLPKELKHLAWLTFEEEAGQEYWAAMNLMGRYAAANHALIHKHIAKKVGAHVVLDIENHHNFAWKETHVIDGRQREVIVHRKGAT
;
A
#
# COMPACT_ATOMS: atom_id res chain seq x y z
N MET A 1 18.64 7.75 34.96
CA MET A 1 19.07 8.38 33.70
C MET A 1 17.85 8.98 33.00
N LYS A 2 17.98 10.12 32.32
CA LYS A 2 16.91 10.83 31.58
C LYS A 2 17.14 10.73 30.06
N PRO A 3 16.13 11.00 29.21
CA PRO A 3 16.29 10.96 27.75
C PRO A 3 17.46 11.80 27.20
N ASN A 4 17.69 12.98 27.79
CA ASN A 4 18.80 13.86 27.39
C ASN A 4 20.19 13.25 27.65
N ASP A 5 20.31 12.32 28.60
CA ASP A 5 21.57 11.63 28.88
C ASP A 5 21.88 10.62 27.75
N LEU A 6 20.88 9.91 27.24
CA LEU A 6 21.03 9.01 26.08
C LEU A 6 21.46 9.78 24.81
N ILE A 7 20.89 10.96 24.58
CA ILE A 7 21.32 11.82 23.46
C ILE A 7 22.80 12.19 23.59
N ARG A 8 23.26 12.51 24.81
CA ARG A 8 24.68 12.82 25.07
C ARG A 8 25.60 11.61 24.84
N LEU A 9 25.07 10.40 25.00
CA LEU A 9 25.77 9.15 24.70
C LEU A 9 25.75 8.77 23.21
N GLY A 10 25.16 9.61 22.34
CA GLY A 10 25.13 9.39 20.89
C GLY A 10 23.91 8.61 20.41
N VAL A 11 22.91 8.38 21.25
CA VAL A 11 21.65 7.75 20.84
C VAL A 11 20.85 8.73 19.96
N PRO A 12 20.44 8.33 18.74
CA PRO A 12 19.67 9.19 17.85
C PRO A 12 18.29 9.46 18.43
N GLN A 13 17.78 10.68 18.22
CA GLN A 13 16.43 11.03 18.67
C GLN A 13 15.36 10.17 17.99
N GLY A 14 14.24 9.92 18.67
CA GLY A 14 13.13 9.12 18.15
C GLY A 14 13.00 7.77 18.87
N ALA A 15 12.76 6.70 18.11
CA ALA A 15 12.49 5.36 18.64
C ALA A 15 13.62 4.85 19.55
N ALA A 16 14.89 5.06 19.17
CA ALA A 16 16.04 4.64 19.97
C ALA A 16 16.09 5.29 21.36
N ILE A 17 15.60 6.53 21.52
CA ILE A 17 15.47 7.15 22.85
C ILE A 17 14.39 6.45 23.66
N GLN A 18 13.24 6.14 23.06
CA GLN A 18 12.15 5.47 23.75
C GLN A 18 12.56 4.06 24.18
N SER A 19 13.07 3.23 23.26
CA SER A 19 13.52 1.88 23.57
C SER A 19 14.73 1.86 24.51
N GLY A 20 15.62 2.86 24.44
CA GLY A 20 16.70 3.04 25.41
C GLY A 20 16.18 3.32 26.82
N MET A 21 15.16 4.17 26.96
CA MET A 21 14.51 4.43 28.26
C MET A 21 13.80 3.18 28.80
N ASP A 22 13.13 2.42 27.93
CA ASP A 22 12.47 1.17 28.31
C ASP A 22 13.48 0.09 28.72
N PHE A 23 14.62 0.00 28.02
CA PHE A 23 15.74 -0.85 28.41
C PHE A 23 16.26 -0.49 29.81
N ILE A 24 16.52 0.80 30.07
CA ILE A 24 16.96 1.27 31.40
C ILE A 24 15.97 0.84 32.48
N ALA A 25 14.66 1.06 32.25
CA ALA A 25 13.63 0.69 33.22
C ALA A 25 13.62 -0.81 33.52
N LYS A 26 13.68 -1.66 32.49
CA LYS A 26 13.71 -3.13 32.63
C LYS A 26 15.00 -3.62 33.30
N PHE A 27 16.15 -3.06 32.94
CA PHE A 27 17.44 -3.41 33.54
C PHE A 27 17.46 -3.13 35.04
N MET A 28 16.98 -1.94 35.46
CA MET A 28 16.88 -1.59 36.87
C MET A 28 15.89 -2.48 37.62
N ALA A 29 14.76 -2.85 36.99
CA ALA A 29 13.77 -3.74 37.59
C ALA A 29 14.31 -5.16 37.84
N GLN A 30 15.32 -5.60 37.08
CA GLN A 30 16.00 -6.88 37.26
C GLN A 30 17.16 -6.82 38.27
N GLY A 31 17.28 -5.74 39.04
CA GLY A 31 18.32 -5.57 40.06
C GLY A 31 19.64 -5.03 39.51
N GLY A 32 19.64 -4.46 38.30
CA GLY A 32 20.78 -3.73 37.77
C GLY A 32 21.14 -2.50 38.62
N ASP A 33 22.42 -2.15 38.65
CA ASP A 33 22.93 -0.96 39.33
C ASP A 33 23.42 0.10 38.33
N ALA A 34 23.67 1.31 38.82
CA ALA A 34 24.04 2.45 37.99
C ALA A 34 25.38 2.28 37.25
N ALA A 35 26.35 1.60 37.86
CA ALA A 35 27.66 1.40 37.26
C ALA A 35 27.57 0.41 36.09
N ARG A 36 26.84 -0.69 36.29
CA ARG A 36 26.58 -1.68 35.24
C ARG A 36 25.68 -1.12 34.13
N LEU A 37 24.76 -0.23 34.45
CA LEU A 37 23.89 0.39 33.46
C LEU A 37 24.68 1.21 32.43
N GLU A 38 25.65 2.01 32.88
CA GLU A 38 26.49 2.79 31.96
C GLU A 38 27.35 1.91 31.05
N GLU A 39 27.92 0.82 31.60
CA GLU A 39 28.66 -0.18 30.83
C GLU A 39 27.79 -0.85 29.76
N GLU A 40 26.59 -1.29 30.14
CA GLU A 40 25.63 -1.94 29.25
C GLU A 40 25.16 -1.00 28.13
N LEU A 41 24.80 0.25 28.47
CA LEU A 41 24.43 1.26 27.47
C LEU A 41 25.59 1.53 26.50
N GLY A 42 26.81 1.69 27.03
CA GLY A 42 28.00 1.90 26.21
C GLY A 42 28.27 0.74 25.26
N ALA A 43 28.11 -0.50 25.72
CA ALA A 43 28.32 -1.69 24.91
C ALA A 43 27.27 -1.80 23.79
N ILE A 44 25.98 -1.59 24.11
CA ILE A 44 24.89 -1.63 23.12
C ILE A 44 25.04 -0.52 22.08
N ILE A 45 25.40 0.70 22.50
CA ILE A 45 25.62 1.84 21.59
C ILE A 45 26.82 1.59 20.67
N ALA A 46 27.91 1.04 21.21
CA ALA A 46 29.13 0.82 20.43
C ALA A 46 29.01 -0.33 19.42
N LYS A 47 28.25 -1.39 19.76
CA LYS A 47 28.14 -2.59 18.93
C LYS A 47 26.73 -3.21 18.97
N PRO A 48 25.71 -2.51 18.49
CA PRO A 48 24.32 -2.93 18.63
C PRO A 48 24.04 -4.30 17.99
N GLU A 49 24.72 -4.66 16.90
CA GLU A 49 24.55 -5.96 16.23
C GLU A 49 24.88 -7.16 17.12
N ALA A 50 25.75 -6.99 18.13
CA ALA A 50 26.12 -8.07 19.05
C ALA A 50 25.01 -8.43 20.03
N PHE A 51 23.97 -7.60 20.13
CA PHE A 51 22.86 -7.74 21.06
C PHE A 51 21.52 -8.09 20.37
N LEU A 52 21.54 -8.31 19.05
CA LEU A 52 20.39 -8.85 18.34
C LEU A 52 20.11 -10.28 18.82
N GLY A 53 18.87 -10.57 19.19
CA GLY A 53 18.45 -11.84 19.83
C GLY A 53 18.60 -11.91 21.36
N ASP A 54 19.10 -10.87 22.03
CA ASP A 54 19.10 -10.79 23.50
C ASP A 54 17.73 -10.33 24.03
N PRO A 55 17.04 -11.10 24.90
CA PRO A 55 15.68 -10.77 25.34
C PRO A 55 15.50 -9.41 26.02
N LEU A 56 16.55 -8.88 26.63
CA LEU A 56 16.50 -7.60 27.35
C LEU A 56 16.95 -6.44 26.45
N ARG A 57 17.98 -6.67 25.63
CA ARG A 57 18.72 -5.62 24.92
C ARG A 57 18.29 -5.45 23.46
N GLU A 58 17.68 -6.47 22.87
CA GLU A 58 17.41 -6.55 21.43
C GLU A 58 16.62 -5.36 20.90
N VAL A 59 15.60 -4.87 21.62
CA VAL A 59 14.77 -3.75 21.12
C VAL A 59 15.59 -2.47 21.00
N PHE A 60 16.36 -2.13 22.03
CA PHE A 60 17.21 -0.94 22.02
C PHE A 60 18.36 -1.09 21.02
N ALA A 61 18.99 -2.26 20.99
CA ALA A 61 20.05 -2.59 20.04
C ALA A 61 19.56 -2.50 18.59
N ARG A 62 18.36 -3.00 18.28
CA ARG A 62 17.76 -2.95 16.95
C ARG A 62 17.48 -1.52 16.50
N ASP A 63 17.02 -0.65 17.40
CA ASP A 63 16.79 0.76 17.08
C ASP A 63 18.10 1.57 16.93
N LEU A 64 19.22 1.06 17.46
CA LEU A 64 20.57 1.60 17.28
C LEU A 64 21.30 1.01 16.06
N TYR A 65 20.96 -0.22 15.67
CA TYR A 65 21.63 -0.93 14.59
C TYR A 65 21.26 -0.32 13.23
N ALA A 66 22.16 0.51 12.71
CA ALA A 66 22.07 1.12 11.39
C ALA A 66 23.32 0.76 10.56
N PRO A 67 23.40 -0.46 9.99
CA PRO A 67 24.51 -0.80 9.11
C PRO A 67 24.50 0.14 7.91
N ALA A 68 25.67 0.65 7.54
CA ALA A 68 25.81 1.53 6.39
C ALA A 68 25.25 0.86 5.13
N TYR A 69 24.42 1.59 4.40
CA TYR A 69 23.81 1.14 3.16
C TYR A 69 24.88 0.66 2.20
N LYS A 70 24.77 -0.61 1.83
CA LYS A 70 25.55 -1.20 0.74
C LYS A 70 24.58 -1.62 -0.36
N GLN A 71 24.72 -0.98 -1.52
CA GLN A 71 24.03 -1.40 -2.73
C GLN A 71 24.44 -2.83 -3.11
N ARG A 72 23.54 -3.57 -3.77
CA ARG A 72 23.89 -4.87 -4.35
C ARG A 72 25.00 -4.71 -5.38
N ASP A 73 25.95 -5.65 -5.38
CA ASP A 73 27.01 -5.72 -6.40
C ASP A 73 26.41 -6.06 -7.78
N VAL A 74 25.32 -6.85 -7.80
CA VAL A 74 24.53 -7.19 -8.98
C VAL A 74 23.06 -6.89 -8.70
N LEU A 75 22.40 -6.16 -9.61
CA LEU A 75 20.98 -5.87 -9.51
C LEU A 75 20.17 -7.16 -9.34
N ALA A 76 19.09 -7.10 -8.57
CA ALA A 76 18.10 -8.17 -8.58
C ALA A 76 17.62 -8.41 -10.02
N PRO A 77 17.42 -9.67 -10.45
CA PRO A 77 16.97 -9.98 -11.79
C PRO A 77 15.64 -9.29 -12.08
N TRP A 78 15.52 -8.65 -13.23
CA TRP A 78 14.27 -8.02 -13.66
C TRP A 78 14.10 -8.08 -15.17
N ALA A 79 12.85 -8.01 -15.61
CA ALA A 79 12.49 -8.00 -17.02
C ALA A 79 11.64 -6.78 -17.35
N GLN A 80 11.74 -6.34 -18.62
CA GLN A 80 10.97 -5.25 -19.17
C GLN A 80 10.04 -5.78 -20.26
N TRP A 81 8.77 -5.42 -20.18
CA TRP A 81 7.78 -5.66 -21.21
C TRP A 81 7.47 -4.36 -21.93
N GLY A 82 7.54 -4.37 -23.27
CA GLY A 82 7.36 -3.18 -24.09
C GLY A 82 8.65 -2.44 -24.43
N SER A 83 8.54 -1.50 -25.37
CA SER A 83 9.64 -0.70 -25.92
C SER A 83 9.28 0.78 -25.91
N GLY A 84 10.27 1.68 -25.86
CA GLY A 84 10.03 3.13 -25.85
C GLY A 84 9.55 3.68 -24.50
N ILE A 85 9.75 2.92 -23.42
CA ILE A 85 9.47 3.36 -22.05
C ILE A 85 10.43 4.50 -21.68
N ASP A 86 9.93 5.48 -20.93
CA ASP A 86 10.73 6.58 -20.41
C ASP A 86 11.99 6.08 -19.68
N ALA A 87 13.15 6.58 -20.10
CA ALA A 87 14.45 6.23 -19.53
C ALA A 87 14.52 6.52 -18.01
N GLN A 88 13.79 7.52 -17.53
CA GLN A 88 13.71 7.81 -16.10
C GLN A 88 12.94 6.71 -15.35
N ALA A 89 11.84 6.20 -15.89
CA ALA A 89 11.09 5.09 -15.31
C ALA A 89 11.92 3.79 -15.29
N VAL A 90 12.65 3.51 -16.38
CA VAL A 90 13.60 2.39 -16.46
C VAL A 90 14.70 2.52 -15.39
N ARG A 91 15.24 3.73 -15.19
CA ARG A 91 16.22 4.00 -14.13
C ARG A 91 15.63 3.82 -12.73
N GLN A 92 14.37 4.22 -12.51
CA GLN A 92 13.69 3.96 -11.23
C GLN A 92 13.56 2.46 -10.94
N MET A 93 13.25 1.65 -11.96
CA MET A 93 13.22 0.20 -11.82
C MET A 93 14.60 -0.39 -11.48
N ALA A 94 15.65 0.05 -12.19
CA ALA A 94 17.02 -0.37 -11.91
C ALA A 94 17.47 0.01 -10.49
N ASN A 95 17.14 1.22 -10.03
CA ASN A 95 17.39 1.68 -8.66
C ASN A 95 16.66 0.82 -7.62
N ALA A 96 15.41 0.43 -7.88
CA ALA A 96 14.66 -0.46 -7.01
C ALA A 96 15.31 -1.86 -6.93
N CYS A 97 15.75 -2.41 -8.06
CA CYS A 97 16.49 -3.68 -8.11
C CYS A 97 17.91 -3.60 -7.52
N ALA A 98 18.45 -2.40 -7.26
CA ALA A 98 19.76 -2.21 -6.65
C ALA A 98 19.74 -2.32 -5.12
N LEU A 99 18.55 -2.24 -4.50
CA LEU A 99 18.39 -2.30 -3.06
C LEU A 99 18.81 -3.68 -2.52
N PRO A 100 19.46 -3.76 -1.35
CA PRO A 100 19.88 -5.04 -0.77
C PRO A 100 18.71 -5.99 -0.50
N VAL A 101 17.51 -5.44 -0.24
CA VAL A 101 16.28 -6.20 0.04
C VAL A 101 15.55 -6.67 -1.22
N ALA A 102 15.96 -6.25 -2.42
CA ALA A 102 15.31 -6.63 -3.67
C ALA A 102 15.66 -8.06 -4.08
N VAL A 103 14.65 -8.81 -4.54
CA VAL A 103 14.75 -10.22 -4.93
C VAL A 103 14.51 -10.40 -6.43
N ALA A 104 13.49 -9.72 -6.98
CA ALA A 104 13.20 -9.72 -8.41
C ALA A 104 12.38 -8.49 -8.79
N GLY A 105 12.30 -8.17 -10.09
CA GLY A 105 11.49 -7.07 -10.58
C GLY A 105 10.87 -7.29 -11.96
N ALA A 106 9.86 -6.50 -12.28
CA ALA A 106 9.27 -6.42 -13.60
C ALA A 106 8.82 -5.00 -13.91
N LEU A 107 8.93 -4.60 -15.18
CA LEU A 107 8.50 -3.30 -15.68
C LEU A 107 7.47 -3.49 -16.79
N MET A 108 6.26 -2.96 -16.58
CA MET A 108 5.14 -3.09 -17.50
C MET A 108 5.22 -2.08 -18.66
N PRO A 109 4.53 -2.33 -19.79
CA PRO A 109 4.60 -1.47 -20.98
C PRO A 109 4.09 -0.03 -20.79
N ASP A 110 3.24 0.20 -19.81
CA ASP A 110 2.65 1.50 -19.45
C ASP A 110 3.48 2.29 -18.42
N ALA A 111 4.72 1.82 -18.16
CA ALA A 111 5.53 2.38 -17.11
C ALA A 111 5.92 3.84 -17.33
N HIS A 112 5.84 4.63 -16.26
CA HIS A 112 6.21 6.04 -16.25
C HIS A 112 6.66 6.48 -14.85
N VAL A 113 7.24 7.68 -14.77
CA VAL A 113 7.89 8.18 -13.55
C VAL A 113 6.92 8.24 -12.37
N GLY A 114 7.34 7.68 -11.24
CA GLY A 114 6.63 7.72 -9.97
C GLY A 114 7.52 8.14 -8.80
N TYR A 115 7.02 7.93 -7.57
CA TYR A 115 7.83 8.07 -6.36
C TYR A 115 8.50 6.75 -5.98
N GLY A 116 9.84 6.69 -6.02
CA GLY A 116 10.58 5.46 -5.71
C GLY A 116 10.45 4.45 -6.86
N LEU A 117 9.56 3.47 -6.71
CA LEU A 117 9.20 2.56 -7.80
C LEU A 117 8.41 3.31 -8.89
N PRO A 118 8.68 3.08 -10.19
CA PRO A 118 7.87 3.68 -11.25
C PRO A 118 6.43 3.15 -11.19
N ILE A 119 5.49 3.91 -11.74
CA ILE A 119 4.16 3.36 -12.07
C ILE A 119 4.37 2.35 -13.21
N GLY A 120 3.64 1.24 -13.22
CA GLY A 120 3.93 0.06 -14.05
C GLY A 120 5.06 -0.81 -13.50
N GLY A 121 5.55 -0.55 -12.28
CA GLY A 121 6.61 -1.32 -11.65
C GLY A 121 6.09 -2.45 -10.74
N VAL A 122 6.77 -3.59 -10.79
CA VAL A 122 6.60 -4.70 -9.83
C VAL A 122 7.94 -5.00 -9.18
N LEU A 123 7.99 -5.04 -7.85
CA LEU A 123 9.21 -5.31 -7.09
C LEU A 123 8.94 -6.33 -5.98
N ALA A 124 9.65 -7.46 -6.04
CA ALA A 124 9.67 -8.45 -4.97
C ALA A 124 10.81 -8.13 -3.99
N THR A 125 10.51 -8.07 -2.70
CA THR A 125 11.49 -7.88 -1.62
C THR A 125 11.40 -8.99 -0.57
N GLU A 126 12.46 -9.16 0.22
CA GLU A 126 12.52 -10.16 1.30
C GLU A 126 12.37 -9.48 2.68
N GLY A 127 11.42 -9.96 3.50
CA GLY A 127 11.26 -9.53 4.90
C GLY A 127 10.85 -8.07 5.13
N CYS A 128 10.54 -7.30 4.08
CA CYS A 128 10.23 -5.88 4.21
C CYS A 128 9.19 -5.38 3.23
N VAL A 129 8.70 -4.16 3.49
CA VAL A 129 7.75 -3.43 2.67
C VAL A 129 8.24 -2.00 2.43
N ILE A 130 8.07 -1.49 1.20
CA ILE A 130 8.44 -0.14 0.78
C ILE A 130 7.14 0.65 0.55
N PRO A 131 6.75 1.58 1.45
CA PRO A 131 5.45 2.24 1.36
C PRO A 131 5.20 3.01 0.05
N TYR A 132 6.22 3.65 -0.52
CA TYR A 132 6.08 4.33 -1.82
C TYR A 132 6.13 3.39 -3.04
N ALA A 133 6.59 2.15 -2.86
CA ALA A 133 6.47 1.10 -3.87
C ALA A 133 5.07 0.47 -3.89
N VAL A 134 4.29 0.59 -2.80
CA VAL A 134 2.84 0.32 -2.81
C VAL A 134 2.09 1.43 -3.54
N GLY A 135 2.48 2.68 -3.29
CA GLY A 135 1.84 3.87 -3.87
C GLY A 135 1.08 4.69 -2.83
N VAL A 136 0.86 5.98 -3.16
CA VAL A 136 0.19 6.93 -2.25
C VAL A 136 -1.28 6.59 -2.08
N ASP A 137 -1.97 6.24 -3.18
CA ASP A 137 -3.33 5.72 -3.11
C ASP A 137 -3.29 4.20 -2.93
N ILE A 138 -3.17 3.79 -1.66
CA ILE A 138 -3.11 2.38 -1.27
C ILE A 138 -4.36 1.67 -1.76
N ALA A 139 -4.17 0.54 -2.42
CA ALA A 139 -5.22 -0.30 -2.97
C ALA A 139 -6.18 0.41 -3.93
N CYS A 140 -5.69 1.44 -4.62
CA CYS A 140 -6.37 1.96 -5.80
C CYS A 140 -6.71 0.80 -6.75
N ARG A 141 -7.93 0.81 -7.27
CA ARG A 141 -8.52 -0.34 -7.96
C ARG A 141 -9.54 0.08 -8.99
N MET A 142 -9.74 -0.84 -9.93
CA MET A 142 -10.82 -0.79 -10.89
C MET A 142 -11.91 -1.76 -10.46
N ARG A 143 -13.17 -1.37 -10.63
CA ARG A 143 -14.32 -2.29 -10.54
C ARG A 143 -15.25 -2.10 -11.71
N LEU A 144 -15.64 -3.20 -12.34
CA LEU A 144 -16.60 -3.27 -13.43
C LEU A 144 -17.83 -4.01 -12.91
N SER A 145 -19.01 -3.40 -13.05
CA SER A 145 -20.29 -4.11 -12.95
C SER A 145 -21.03 -4.01 -14.27
N VAL A 146 -21.42 -5.15 -14.83
CA VAL A 146 -22.26 -5.26 -16.02
C VAL A 146 -23.69 -5.51 -15.58
N TYR A 147 -24.64 -4.80 -16.17
CA TYR A 147 -26.05 -4.85 -15.79
C TYR A 147 -26.89 -5.69 -16.76
N ASP A 148 -28.04 -6.16 -16.29
CA ASP A 148 -29.12 -6.76 -17.09
C ASP A 148 -29.87 -5.74 -17.98
N ARG A 149 -29.14 -4.78 -18.55
CA ARG A 149 -29.68 -3.68 -19.39
C ARG A 149 -28.83 -3.55 -20.65
N LYS A 150 -29.46 -3.17 -21.77
CA LYS A 150 -28.78 -2.96 -23.05
C LYS A 150 -27.95 -1.69 -23.06
N ALA A 151 -26.80 -1.70 -23.75
CA ALA A 151 -25.96 -0.52 -23.93
C ALA A 151 -26.70 0.63 -24.63
N GLY A 152 -27.65 0.29 -25.52
CA GLY A 152 -28.53 1.26 -26.18
C GLY A 152 -29.33 2.15 -25.24
N THR A 153 -29.43 1.83 -23.94
CA THR A 153 -30.04 2.70 -22.93
C THR A 153 -29.28 4.00 -22.67
N ILE A 154 -27.97 4.07 -22.99
CA ILE A 154 -27.17 5.29 -22.84
C ILE A 154 -27.70 6.39 -23.76
N ALA A 155 -27.96 6.05 -25.03
CA ALA A 155 -28.52 6.99 -26.00
C ALA A 155 -29.89 7.49 -25.54
N GLY A 156 -30.00 8.80 -25.32
CA GLY A 156 -31.23 9.44 -24.82
C GLY A 156 -31.39 9.46 -23.29
N GLN A 157 -30.42 8.94 -22.52
CA GLN A 157 -30.43 9.00 -21.04
C GLN A 157 -29.15 9.59 -20.42
N ASN A 158 -28.28 10.23 -21.21
CA ASN A 158 -27.02 10.84 -20.73
C ASN A 158 -27.23 11.69 -19.48
N ASP A 159 -28.20 12.62 -19.49
CA ASP A 159 -28.47 13.49 -18.34
C ASP A 159 -28.93 12.69 -17.11
N ARG A 160 -29.79 11.68 -17.30
CA ARG A 160 -30.24 10.83 -16.21
C ARG A 160 -29.07 10.04 -15.61
N LEU A 161 -28.23 9.43 -16.44
CA LEU A 161 -27.09 8.62 -16.00
C LEU A 161 -26.04 9.50 -15.31
N ALA A 162 -25.72 10.67 -15.87
CA ALA A 162 -24.83 11.65 -15.25
C ALA A 162 -25.36 12.09 -13.88
N ASN A 163 -26.65 12.42 -13.77
CA ASN A 163 -27.29 12.76 -12.49
C ASN A 163 -27.22 11.62 -11.47
N ILE A 164 -27.30 10.36 -11.90
CA ILE A 164 -27.11 9.19 -11.01
C ILE A 164 -25.68 9.16 -10.49
N LEU A 165 -24.68 9.36 -11.34
CA LEU A 165 -23.27 9.40 -10.91
C LEU A 165 -23.05 10.53 -9.89
N GLU A 166 -23.50 11.75 -10.20
CA GLU A 166 -23.31 12.92 -9.34
C GLU A 166 -24.05 12.81 -7.99
N SER A 167 -25.17 12.10 -7.94
CA SER A 167 -25.95 11.92 -6.71
C SER A 167 -25.50 10.74 -5.86
N GLU A 168 -24.91 9.70 -6.46
CA GLU A 168 -24.55 8.47 -5.76
C GLU A 168 -23.05 8.31 -5.48
N THR A 169 -22.21 9.25 -5.92
CA THR A 169 -20.82 9.35 -5.50
C THR A 169 -20.37 10.80 -5.34
N CYS A 170 -19.27 11.02 -4.64
CA CYS A 170 -18.67 12.35 -4.48
C CYS A 170 -17.34 12.45 -5.23
N PHE A 171 -17.23 13.48 -6.07
CA PHE A 171 -15.99 13.83 -6.76
C PHE A 171 -15.26 14.98 -6.04
N GLY A 172 -13.97 15.12 -6.32
CA GLY A 172 -13.13 16.19 -5.80
C GLY A 172 -12.45 15.88 -4.46
N MET A 173 -11.51 16.75 -4.11
CA MET A 173 -10.80 16.65 -2.84
C MET A 173 -11.75 16.97 -1.67
N GLY A 174 -11.79 16.09 -0.68
CA GLY A 174 -12.63 16.28 0.50
C GLY A 174 -14.12 15.97 0.30
N GLY A 175 -14.51 15.48 -0.88
CA GLY A 175 -15.88 14.97 -1.12
C GLY A 175 -16.26 13.94 -0.05
N ALA A 176 -17.44 14.11 0.53
CA ALA A 176 -17.96 13.31 1.64
C ALA A 176 -19.48 13.34 1.66
N PHE A 177 -20.09 12.30 2.20
CA PHE A 177 -21.53 12.21 2.40
C PHE A 177 -21.96 12.88 3.70
N LYS A 178 -23.08 13.61 3.66
CA LYS A 178 -23.72 14.15 4.87
C LYS A 178 -24.21 13.03 5.77
N GLU A 179 -24.82 12.01 5.17
CA GLU A 179 -25.24 10.78 5.84
C GLU A 179 -24.19 9.69 5.56
N LYS A 180 -23.54 9.20 6.62
CA LYS A 180 -22.49 8.18 6.51
C LYS A 180 -23.07 6.87 5.95
N ARG A 181 -22.46 6.34 4.89
CA ARG A 181 -22.83 5.04 4.30
C ARG A 181 -22.27 3.91 5.13
N GLN A 182 -23.10 2.90 5.40
CA GLN A 182 -22.76 1.78 6.28
C GLN A 182 -22.08 0.65 5.49
N HIS A 183 -20.99 0.11 6.06
CA HIS A 183 -20.30 -1.09 5.59
C HIS A 183 -19.50 -1.69 6.74
N GLU A 184 -19.38 -3.02 6.78
CA GLU A 184 -18.66 -3.79 7.82
C GLU A 184 -17.19 -3.37 8.01
N VAL A 185 -16.57 -2.72 7.02
CA VAL A 185 -15.18 -2.26 7.11
C VAL A 185 -15.02 -1.19 8.19
N MET A 186 -16.11 -0.48 8.52
CA MET A 186 -16.11 0.53 9.57
C MET A 186 -16.20 -0.09 10.98
N ASP A 187 -16.57 -1.36 11.09
CA ASP A 187 -16.64 -2.13 12.33
C ASP A 187 -15.33 -2.88 12.63
N GLU A 188 -14.41 -2.95 11.66
CA GLU A 188 -13.07 -3.51 11.84
C GLU A 188 -12.22 -2.73 12.86
N ASP A 189 -11.06 -3.29 13.21
CA ASP A 189 -10.09 -2.61 14.07
C ASP A 189 -9.35 -1.50 13.31
N TRP A 190 -9.81 -0.26 13.50
CA TRP A 190 -9.13 0.95 13.02
C TRP A 190 -8.02 1.41 13.96
N SER A 191 -7.73 0.68 15.04
CA SER A 191 -6.67 1.01 15.99
C SER A 191 -5.30 0.42 15.62
N VAL A 192 -5.25 -0.40 14.56
CA VAL A 192 -4.05 -1.04 13.97
C VAL A 192 -2.91 -0.08 13.61
N SER A 193 -3.20 1.21 13.47
CA SER A 193 -2.19 2.26 13.46
C SER A 193 -2.72 3.56 14.07
N PRO A 194 -1.84 4.44 14.57
CA PRO A 194 -2.25 5.78 15.02
C PRO A 194 -2.91 6.59 13.89
N ILE A 195 -2.51 6.36 12.64
CA ILE A 195 -3.06 7.07 11.48
C ILE A 195 -4.46 6.61 11.13
N THR A 196 -4.68 5.30 11.01
CA THR A 196 -6.04 4.77 10.73
C THR A 196 -7.02 5.19 11.81
N ARG A 197 -6.62 5.10 13.08
CA ARG A 197 -7.43 5.52 14.23
C ARG A 197 -7.83 7.00 14.15
N ARG A 198 -6.85 7.87 13.91
CA ARG A 198 -7.05 9.32 13.80
C ARG A 198 -7.98 9.69 12.65
N PHE A 199 -7.91 8.97 11.54
CA PHE A 199 -8.65 9.30 10.31
C PHE A 199 -9.91 8.46 10.09
N LYS A 200 -10.34 7.62 11.06
CA LYS A 200 -11.54 6.77 10.95
C LYS A 200 -12.79 7.57 10.58
N ASP A 201 -13.08 8.67 11.29
CA ASP A 201 -14.27 9.48 11.01
C ASP A 201 -14.26 10.12 9.62
N LYS A 202 -13.08 10.58 9.19
CA LYS A 202 -12.89 11.09 7.83
C LYS A 202 -13.12 9.99 6.80
N ALA A 203 -12.54 8.82 7.00
CA ALA A 203 -12.75 7.68 6.11
C ALA A 203 -14.24 7.33 6.02
N TYR A 204 -14.93 7.26 7.15
CA TYR A 204 -16.37 6.97 7.19
C TYR A 204 -17.21 7.97 6.40
N ALA A 205 -16.89 9.27 6.52
CA ALA A 205 -17.58 10.31 5.78
C ALA A 205 -17.31 10.23 4.26
N GLN A 206 -16.13 9.71 3.86
CA GLN A 206 -15.73 9.56 2.46
C GLN A 206 -16.10 8.19 1.86
N LEU A 207 -16.64 7.28 2.65
CA LEU A 207 -16.89 5.91 2.22
C LEU A 207 -18.01 5.86 1.15
N GLY A 208 -17.69 5.30 -0.01
CA GLY A 208 -18.52 5.28 -1.21
C GLY A 208 -18.30 6.49 -2.15
N SER A 209 -17.17 7.21 -2.04
CA SER A 209 -16.84 8.37 -2.88
C SER A 209 -15.77 8.06 -3.93
N SER A 210 -15.84 8.71 -5.09
CA SER A 210 -14.86 8.54 -6.18
C SER A 210 -13.57 9.28 -5.90
N GLY A 211 -13.68 10.54 -5.47
CA GLY A 211 -12.54 11.41 -5.24
C GLY A 211 -12.08 12.28 -6.40
N SER A 212 -10.78 12.58 -6.40
CA SER A 212 -10.09 13.46 -7.35
C SER A 212 -8.88 12.75 -7.97
N GLY A 213 -8.23 13.40 -8.94
CA GLY A 213 -7.06 12.84 -9.63
C GLY A 213 -7.50 12.08 -10.89
N ASN A 214 -6.93 10.90 -11.11
CA ASN A 214 -7.31 10.00 -12.19
C ASN A 214 -8.53 9.11 -11.86
N HIS A 215 -9.21 9.38 -10.74
CA HIS A 215 -10.41 8.64 -10.33
C HIS A 215 -11.64 9.07 -11.12
N PHE A 216 -12.44 8.09 -11.53
CA PHE A 216 -13.65 8.29 -12.31
C PHE A 216 -14.69 7.22 -11.97
N VAL A 217 -15.92 7.49 -12.34
CA VAL A 217 -16.99 6.49 -12.43
C VAL A 217 -17.73 6.81 -13.72
N GLU A 218 -17.87 5.83 -14.61
CA GLU A 218 -18.45 6.04 -15.93
C GLU A 218 -19.35 4.88 -16.33
N PHE A 219 -20.39 5.21 -17.08
CA PHE A 219 -21.18 4.21 -17.80
C PHE A 219 -20.56 3.96 -19.17
N GLY A 220 -20.56 2.71 -19.59
CA GLY A 220 -20.05 2.30 -20.89
C GLY A 220 -20.89 1.18 -21.52
N ALA A 221 -20.69 0.97 -22.82
CA ALA A 221 -21.16 -0.22 -23.51
C ALA A 221 -20.17 -1.37 -23.26
N PHE A 222 -20.71 -2.55 -22.98
CA PHE A 222 -19.95 -3.79 -22.83
C PHE A 222 -20.52 -4.82 -23.79
N ASP A 223 -19.84 -5.02 -24.92
CA ASP A 223 -20.25 -5.96 -25.95
C ASP A 223 -19.56 -7.30 -25.73
N VAL A 224 -20.33 -8.38 -25.83
CA VAL A 224 -19.87 -9.76 -25.65
C VAL A 224 -20.25 -10.55 -26.90
N ASP A 225 -19.26 -11.06 -27.61
CA ASP A 225 -19.46 -12.01 -28.71
C ASP A 225 -19.49 -13.47 -28.21
N ALA A 226 -19.65 -14.42 -29.14
CA ALA A 226 -19.72 -15.84 -28.81
C ALA A 226 -18.41 -16.41 -28.23
N GLU A 227 -17.25 -15.92 -28.70
CA GLU A 227 -15.94 -16.35 -28.23
C GLU A 227 -15.67 -15.81 -26.83
N GLN A 228 -15.94 -14.53 -26.61
CA GLN A 228 -15.83 -13.86 -25.31
C GLN A 228 -16.78 -14.48 -24.29
N SER A 229 -18.02 -14.80 -24.68
CA SER A 229 -18.98 -15.49 -23.82
C SER A 229 -18.46 -16.86 -23.38
N ALA A 230 -17.85 -17.63 -24.29
CA ALA A 230 -17.25 -18.91 -23.97
C ALA A 230 -16.05 -18.76 -23.01
N ALA A 231 -15.15 -17.80 -23.26
CA ALA A 231 -14.00 -17.52 -22.39
C ALA A 231 -14.41 -17.03 -20.99
N LEU A 232 -15.44 -16.20 -20.90
CA LEU A 232 -16.04 -15.78 -19.64
C LEU A 232 -16.59 -16.98 -18.88
N LYS A 233 -17.28 -17.90 -19.57
CA LYS A 233 -17.84 -19.12 -18.97
C LYS A 233 -16.75 -20.02 -18.41
N GLU A 234 -15.64 -20.19 -19.10
CA GLU A 234 -14.45 -20.92 -18.61
C GLU A 234 -13.85 -20.26 -17.36
N SER A 235 -13.94 -18.93 -17.26
CA SER A 235 -13.49 -18.15 -16.10
C SER A 235 -14.53 -18.06 -14.97
N GLY A 236 -15.67 -18.76 -15.10
CA GLY A 236 -16.72 -18.82 -14.08
C GLY A 236 -17.84 -17.78 -14.21
N PHE A 237 -17.88 -17.00 -15.30
CA PHE A 237 -18.90 -15.99 -15.57
C PHE A 237 -19.83 -16.44 -16.70
N ASP A 238 -21.10 -16.72 -16.39
CA ASP A 238 -22.09 -17.14 -17.38
C ASP A 238 -22.83 -15.94 -17.97
N LEU A 239 -22.17 -15.23 -18.90
CA LEU A 239 -22.73 -14.06 -19.58
C LEU A 239 -22.93 -14.37 -21.07
N PRO A 240 -24.17 -14.45 -21.58
CA PRO A 240 -24.43 -14.77 -22.99
C PRO A 240 -24.00 -13.63 -23.93
N PRO A 241 -23.83 -13.90 -25.24
CA PRO A 241 -23.52 -12.86 -26.20
C PRO A 241 -24.59 -11.76 -26.22
N GLY A 242 -24.16 -10.50 -26.32
CA GLY A 242 -25.05 -9.35 -26.30
C GLY A 242 -24.35 -8.01 -26.02
N ASP A 243 -25.15 -6.95 -26.05
CA ASP A 243 -24.75 -5.59 -25.70
C ASP A 243 -25.27 -5.23 -24.30
N TYR A 244 -24.39 -4.81 -23.40
CA TYR A 244 -24.74 -4.55 -22.01
C TYR A 244 -24.35 -3.14 -21.58
N LEU A 245 -25.15 -2.55 -20.69
CA LEU A 245 -24.76 -1.36 -19.93
C LEU A 245 -23.80 -1.81 -18.82
N ALA A 246 -22.65 -1.16 -18.73
CA ALA A 246 -21.69 -1.40 -17.68
C ALA A 246 -21.38 -0.12 -16.91
N LEU A 247 -20.94 -0.29 -15.66
CA LEU A 247 -20.38 0.76 -14.81
C LEU A 247 -18.94 0.39 -14.50
N LEU A 248 -18.00 1.27 -14.88
CA LEU A 248 -16.60 1.17 -14.52
C LEU A 248 -16.28 2.25 -13.50
N SER A 249 -15.62 1.89 -12.41
CA SER A 249 -15.10 2.85 -11.44
C SER A 249 -13.62 2.65 -11.21
N HIS A 250 -12.95 3.77 -10.99
CA HIS A 250 -11.56 3.87 -10.58
C HIS A 250 -11.48 4.73 -9.32
N SER A 251 -11.11 4.11 -8.19
CA SER A 251 -10.94 4.80 -6.92
C SER A 251 -10.04 3.98 -5.99
N GLY A 252 -9.84 4.44 -4.76
CA GLY A 252 -8.94 3.82 -3.82
C GLY A 252 -9.28 4.12 -2.37
N SER A 253 -8.27 4.16 -1.52
CA SER A 253 -8.42 4.32 -0.07
C SER A 253 -8.55 5.78 0.39
N ARG A 254 -8.75 6.68 -0.57
CA ARG A 254 -9.04 8.11 -0.37
C ARG A 254 -7.94 8.81 0.45
N GLY A 255 -8.30 9.90 1.10
CA GLY A 255 -7.34 10.69 1.86
C GLY A 255 -6.69 9.93 3.01
N THR A 256 -7.37 8.92 3.58
CA THR A 256 -6.85 8.15 4.71
C THR A 256 -5.68 7.26 4.29
N GLY A 257 -5.79 6.53 3.18
CA GLY A 257 -4.66 5.74 2.67
C GLY A 257 -3.46 6.60 2.27
N ALA A 258 -3.70 7.78 1.68
CA ALA A 258 -2.63 8.74 1.42
C ALA A 258 -1.89 9.18 2.69
N GLN A 259 -2.61 9.39 3.81
CA GLN A 259 -1.99 9.72 5.10
C GLN A 259 -1.19 8.54 5.67
N VAL A 260 -1.69 7.30 5.52
CA VAL A 260 -0.97 6.08 5.91
C VAL A 260 0.35 5.99 5.14
N CYS A 261 0.30 6.07 3.80
CA CYS A 261 1.50 6.03 2.97
C CYS A 261 2.51 7.12 3.37
N GLN A 262 2.08 8.38 3.47
CA GLN A 262 2.96 9.50 3.81
C GLN A 262 3.62 9.35 5.18
N HIS A 263 2.87 8.87 6.18
CA HIS A 263 3.40 8.69 7.54
C HIS A 263 4.50 7.62 7.58
N TYR A 264 4.22 6.43 7.05
CA TYR A 264 5.16 5.31 7.11
C TYR A 264 6.32 5.48 6.12
N SER A 265 6.13 6.15 4.98
CA SER A 265 7.24 6.57 4.11
C SER A 265 8.22 7.49 4.85
N ARG A 266 7.73 8.43 5.68
CA ARG A 266 8.61 9.30 6.48
C ARG A 266 9.42 8.49 7.47
N ILE A 267 8.77 7.61 8.22
CA ILE A 267 9.46 6.72 9.19
C ILE A 267 10.52 5.88 8.47
N ALA A 268 10.20 5.31 7.31
CA ALA A 268 11.16 4.53 6.53
C ALA A 268 12.37 5.37 6.12
N MET A 269 12.15 6.59 5.60
CA MET A 269 13.21 7.51 5.17
C MET A 269 14.10 7.99 6.32
N ASP A 270 13.53 8.19 7.50
CA ASP A 270 14.24 8.59 8.71
C ASP A 270 15.10 7.43 9.25
N ARG A 271 14.57 6.19 9.20
CA ARG A 271 15.31 4.98 9.61
C ARG A 271 16.41 4.59 8.64
N ARG A 272 16.20 4.80 7.34
CA ARG A 272 17.19 4.57 6.28
C ARG A 272 17.86 5.90 5.91
N TYR A 273 18.40 6.59 6.92
CA TYR A 273 18.92 7.95 6.81
C TYR A 273 20.13 8.06 5.86
N ASP A 274 20.88 6.98 5.72
CA ASP A 274 22.10 6.82 4.93
C ASP A 274 21.86 6.45 3.45
N LEU A 275 20.61 6.21 3.05
CA LEU A 275 20.27 6.02 1.64
C LEU A 275 20.68 7.25 0.80
N PRO A 276 21.28 7.04 -0.39
CA PRO A 276 21.46 8.09 -1.37
C PRO A 276 20.15 8.83 -1.66
N LYS A 277 20.24 10.12 -1.99
CA LYS A 277 19.08 11.00 -2.17
C LYS A 277 18.09 10.45 -3.20
N GLU A 278 18.59 9.88 -4.28
CA GLU A 278 17.84 9.25 -5.36
C GLU A 278 17.12 7.95 -4.96
N LEU A 279 17.55 7.31 -3.86
CA LEU A 279 16.95 6.08 -3.31
C LEU A 279 16.07 6.35 -2.09
N LYS A 280 15.96 7.60 -1.62
CA LYS A 280 15.17 7.92 -0.41
C LYS A 280 13.73 7.45 -0.50
N HIS A 281 13.07 7.62 -1.65
CA HIS A 281 11.70 7.14 -1.84
C HIS A 281 11.56 5.61 -1.97
N LEU A 282 12.68 4.87 -1.92
CA LEU A 282 12.72 3.41 -1.85
C LEU A 282 13.04 2.90 -0.44
N ALA A 283 13.04 3.77 0.57
CA ALA A 283 13.23 3.36 1.95
C ALA A 283 12.15 2.35 2.39
N TRP A 284 12.58 1.29 3.07
CA TRP A 284 11.73 0.17 3.49
C TRP A 284 11.58 0.11 5.00
N LEU A 285 10.53 -0.59 5.43
CA LEU A 285 10.31 -1.04 6.80
C LEU A 285 10.34 -2.57 6.81
N THR A 286 11.12 -3.18 7.69
CA THR A 286 11.15 -4.64 7.85
C THR A 286 10.03 -5.09 8.79
N PHE A 287 9.60 -6.35 8.72
CA PHE A 287 8.54 -6.86 9.60
C PHE A 287 9.00 -7.12 11.04
N GLU A 288 10.30 -7.05 11.29
CA GLU A 288 10.90 -7.02 12.63
C GLU A 288 10.74 -5.64 13.29
N GLU A 289 10.45 -4.59 12.51
CA GLU A 289 10.20 -3.24 13.00
C GLU A 289 8.71 -3.06 13.30
N GLU A 290 8.37 -2.48 14.46
CA GLU A 290 6.98 -2.16 14.83
C GLU A 290 6.29 -1.34 13.72
N ALA A 291 6.98 -0.33 13.19
CA ALA A 291 6.47 0.48 12.08
C ALA A 291 6.16 -0.34 10.81
N GLY A 292 6.92 -1.41 10.53
CA GLY A 292 6.65 -2.31 9.41
C GLY A 292 5.40 -3.15 9.62
N GLN A 293 5.20 -3.64 10.85
CA GLN A 293 4.00 -4.38 11.24
C GLN A 293 2.75 -3.49 11.20
N GLU A 294 2.83 -2.27 11.77
CA GLU A 294 1.73 -1.32 11.72
C GLU A 294 1.39 -0.89 10.29
N TYR A 295 2.40 -0.59 9.45
CA TYR A 295 2.17 -0.24 8.05
C TYR A 295 1.48 -1.39 7.31
N TRP A 296 1.92 -2.64 7.53
CA TRP A 296 1.31 -3.80 6.90
C TRP A 296 -0.16 -3.95 7.29
N ALA A 297 -0.48 -3.84 8.58
CA ALA A 297 -1.85 -3.91 9.07
C ALA A 297 -2.72 -2.75 8.52
N ALA A 298 -2.19 -1.52 8.55
CA ALA A 298 -2.87 -0.34 8.02
C ALA A 298 -3.10 -0.43 6.51
N MET A 299 -2.11 -0.87 5.74
CA MET A 299 -2.21 -1.09 4.29
C MET A 299 -3.31 -2.10 3.97
N ASN A 300 -3.38 -3.21 4.71
CA ASN A 300 -4.42 -4.22 4.53
C ASN A 300 -5.83 -3.70 4.88
N LEU A 301 -5.97 -2.91 5.95
CA LEU A 301 -7.24 -2.23 6.26
C LEU A 301 -7.64 -1.24 5.15
N MET A 302 -6.68 -0.49 4.61
CA MET A 302 -6.93 0.42 3.47
C MET A 302 -7.31 -0.34 2.20
N GLY A 303 -6.78 -1.55 2.01
CA GLY A 303 -7.20 -2.50 0.98
C GLY A 303 -8.68 -2.83 1.05
N ARG A 304 -9.14 -3.28 2.23
CA ARG A 304 -10.55 -3.61 2.46
C ARG A 304 -11.44 -2.36 2.39
N TYR A 305 -10.97 -1.23 2.89
CA TYR A 305 -11.69 0.04 2.79
C TYR A 305 -11.88 0.48 1.33
N ALA A 306 -10.85 0.35 0.47
CA ALA A 306 -10.97 0.62 -0.96
C ALA A 306 -12.00 -0.32 -1.62
N ALA A 307 -11.98 -1.61 -1.32
CA ALA A 307 -12.98 -2.56 -1.81
C ALA A 307 -14.41 -2.16 -1.39
N ALA A 308 -14.61 -1.84 -0.12
CA ALA A 308 -15.88 -1.37 0.43
C ALA A 308 -16.37 -0.06 -0.23
N ASN A 309 -15.43 0.85 -0.54
CA ASN A 309 -15.71 2.10 -1.24
C ASN A 309 -16.33 1.82 -2.62
N HIS A 310 -15.71 0.92 -3.41
CA HIS A 310 -16.26 0.49 -4.70
C HIS A 310 -17.58 -0.27 -4.56
N ALA A 311 -17.68 -1.18 -3.59
CA ALA A 311 -18.91 -1.92 -3.33
C ALA A 311 -20.11 -0.99 -3.08
N LEU A 312 -19.91 0.08 -2.32
CA LEU A 312 -20.95 1.07 -2.07
C LEU A 312 -21.26 1.93 -3.30
N ILE A 313 -20.26 2.40 -4.06
CA ILE A 313 -20.49 3.13 -5.32
C ILE A 313 -21.38 2.29 -6.25
N HIS A 314 -20.99 1.04 -6.49
CA HIS A 314 -21.70 0.14 -7.41
C HIS A 314 -23.08 -0.24 -6.91
N LYS A 315 -23.23 -0.58 -5.63
CA LYS A 315 -24.53 -0.91 -5.00
C LYS A 315 -25.53 0.23 -5.13
N HIS A 316 -25.10 1.45 -4.82
CA HIS A 316 -25.96 2.62 -4.82
C HIS A 316 -26.37 3.03 -6.25
N ILE A 317 -25.41 3.02 -7.19
CA ILE A 317 -25.69 3.32 -8.60
C ILE A 317 -26.61 2.25 -9.21
N ALA A 318 -26.35 0.96 -9.01
CA ALA A 318 -27.19 -0.13 -9.50
C ALA A 318 -28.64 0.02 -9.03
N LYS A 319 -28.84 0.38 -7.74
CA LYS A 319 -30.16 0.66 -7.17
C LYS A 319 -30.88 1.82 -7.86
N LYS A 320 -30.18 2.91 -8.21
CA LYS A 320 -30.76 4.08 -8.91
C LYS A 320 -31.01 3.84 -10.39
N VAL A 321 -30.17 3.05 -11.04
CA VAL A 321 -30.42 2.56 -12.40
C VAL A 321 -31.64 1.64 -12.42
N GLY A 322 -31.87 0.89 -11.32
CA GLY A 322 -32.93 -0.10 -11.22
C GLY A 322 -32.58 -1.35 -12.02
N ALA A 323 -31.33 -1.81 -11.91
CA ALA A 323 -30.78 -2.94 -12.65
C ALA A 323 -30.11 -3.95 -11.72
N HIS A 324 -30.01 -5.19 -12.20
CA HIS A 324 -29.27 -6.27 -11.53
C HIS A 324 -27.88 -6.37 -12.14
N VAL A 325 -26.89 -6.60 -11.28
CA VAL A 325 -25.52 -6.89 -11.72
C VAL A 325 -25.45 -8.35 -12.16
N VAL A 326 -25.07 -8.59 -13.42
CA VAL A 326 -24.95 -9.92 -14.03
C VAL A 326 -23.49 -10.38 -14.15
N LEU A 327 -22.54 -9.45 -14.10
CA LEU A 327 -21.12 -9.73 -13.99
C LEU A 327 -20.48 -8.63 -13.13
N ASP A 328 -19.59 -9.01 -12.21
CA ASP A 328 -18.86 -8.10 -11.34
C ASP A 328 -17.41 -8.57 -11.25
N ILE A 329 -16.47 -7.66 -11.55
CA ILE A 329 -15.03 -7.93 -11.50
C ILE A 329 -14.35 -6.72 -10.89
N GLU A 330 -13.41 -6.94 -9.97
CA GLU A 330 -12.54 -5.90 -9.45
C GLU A 330 -11.09 -6.36 -9.39
N ASN A 331 -10.17 -5.41 -9.54
CA ASN A 331 -8.75 -5.67 -9.36
C ASN A 331 -8.02 -4.40 -8.88
N HIS A 332 -7.12 -4.55 -7.90
CA HIS A 332 -6.33 -3.44 -7.39
C HIS A 332 -4.91 -3.44 -7.96
N HIS A 333 -4.40 -2.25 -8.28
CA HIS A 333 -3.14 -2.08 -8.99
C HIS A 333 -2.04 -1.39 -8.18
N ASN A 334 -2.33 -1.01 -6.93
CA ASN A 334 -1.39 -0.37 -5.99
C ASN A 334 -1.42 -1.11 -4.65
N PHE A 335 -0.63 -2.18 -4.50
CA PHE A 335 -0.66 -2.96 -3.26
C PHE A 335 0.65 -3.75 -3.06
N ALA A 336 0.82 -4.31 -1.86
CA ALA A 336 1.85 -5.30 -1.62
C ALA A 336 1.23 -6.59 -1.08
N TRP A 337 1.70 -7.73 -1.58
CA TRP A 337 1.21 -9.04 -1.19
C TRP A 337 2.37 -9.90 -0.71
N LYS A 338 2.08 -10.76 0.25
CA LYS A 338 2.96 -11.85 0.62
C LYS A 338 2.67 -13.01 -0.32
N GLU A 339 3.64 -13.37 -1.15
CA GLU A 339 3.51 -14.40 -2.18
C GLU A 339 4.68 -15.37 -2.10
N THR A 340 4.48 -16.59 -2.61
CA THR A 340 5.53 -17.60 -2.70
C THR A 340 5.89 -17.83 -4.16
N HIS A 341 7.15 -17.57 -4.52
CA HIS A 341 7.65 -17.66 -5.90
C HIS A 341 8.92 -18.51 -5.97
N VAL A 342 9.18 -19.10 -7.14
CA VAL A 342 10.47 -19.73 -7.44
C VAL A 342 11.37 -18.69 -8.08
N ILE A 343 12.41 -18.26 -7.35
CA ILE A 343 13.37 -17.25 -7.79
C ILE A 343 14.77 -17.84 -7.65
N ASP A 344 15.54 -17.80 -8.73
CA ASP A 344 16.85 -18.47 -8.86
C ASP A 344 16.78 -19.97 -8.52
N GLY A 345 15.69 -20.63 -8.94
CA GLY A 345 15.47 -22.07 -8.70
C GLY A 345 15.13 -22.44 -7.26
N ARG A 346 14.89 -21.46 -6.38
CA ARG A 346 14.51 -21.70 -4.98
C ARG A 346 13.14 -21.10 -4.67
N GLN A 347 12.32 -21.83 -3.93
CA GLN A 347 11.08 -21.31 -3.39
C GLN A 347 11.39 -20.26 -2.31
N ARG A 348 10.77 -19.08 -2.43
CA ARG A 348 10.94 -17.97 -1.49
C ARG A 348 9.59 -17.35 -1.18
N GLU A 349 9.35 -17.02 0.08
CA GLU A 349 8.29 -16.09 0.47
C GLU A 349 8.81 -14.67 0.28
N VAL A 350 8.09 -13.87 -0.50
CA VAL A 350 8.48 -12.50 -0.87
C VAL A 350 7.31 -11.55 -0.71
N ILE A 351 7.63 -10.27 -0.54
CA ILE A 351 6.65 -9.19 -0.58
C ILE A 351 6.68 -8.56 -1.96
N VAL A 352 5.64 -8.83 -2.74
CA VAL A 352 5.50 -8.33 -4.11
C VAL A 352 4.74 -7.01 -4.07
N HIS A 353 5.44 -5.93 -4.38
CA HIS A 353 4.88 -4.61 -4.56
C HIS A 353 4.45 -4.47 -6.01
N ARG A 354 3.17 -4.16 -6.27
CA ARG A 354 2.69 -3.75 -7.61
C ARG A 354 2.19 -2.32 -7.51
N LYS A 355 2.70 -1.44 -8.39
CA LYS A 355 2.30 -0.03 -8.45
C LYS A 355 1.93 0.34 -9.87
N GLY A 356 0.64 0.54 -10.10
CA GLY A 356 0.05 0.57 -11.44
C GLY A 356 0.28 -0.74 -12.20
N ALA A 357 0.22 -1.89 -11.51
CA ALA A 357 0.38 -3.20 -12.14
C ALA A 357 -0.55 -4.22 -11.46
N THR A 358 -1.03 -5.20 -12.23
CA THR A 358 -1.93 -6.26 -11.79
C THR A 358 -1.38 -7.63 -12.12
#